data_AF-A0A925NXV4-F1
#
_entry.id   AF-A0A925NXV4-F1
#
_cell.length_a   1.000
_cell.length_b   1.000
_cell.length_c   1.000
_cell.angle_alpha   90.00
_cell.angle_beta   90.00
_cell.angle_gamma   90.00
#
_symmetry.space_group_name_H-M   'P 1'
#
loop_
_entity.id
_entity.type
_entity.pdbx_description
1 polymer ?
#
loop_
_entity_poly.entity_id
_entity_poly.type
_entity_poly.pdbx_seq_one_letter_code
_entity_poly.pdbx_strand_id
1 'polypeptide(L)' 'LTPPTGSPVKGLPPVRDAHVADLESKLQERFGTKVQLRYRRGKGALEIRFFNDDDLERILKIAGIHVD' A
#
# COMPACT_ATOMS: atom_id res chain seq x y z
N LEU A 1 31.57 -14.11 34.09
CA LEU A 1 31.45 -14.06 32.62
C LEU A 1 30.01 -13.69 32.30
N THR A 2 29.71 -12.43 32.01
CA THR A 2 28.40 -12.02 31.50
C THR A 2 28.42 -12.09 29.97
N PRO A 3 27.46 -12.75 29.32
CA PRO A 3 27.34 -12.65 27.87
C PRO A 3 26.81 -11.25 27.51
N PRO A 4 27.46 -10.49 26.62
CA PRO A 4 26.84 -9.30 26.07
C PRO A 4 25.73 -9.70 25.08
N THR A 5 24.53 -9.24 25.41
CA THR A 5 23.32 -9.07 24.60
C THR A 5 23.53 -9.20 23.09
N GLY A 6 23.08 -10.32 22.54
CA GLY A 6 22.75 -10.40 21.12
C GLY A 6 21.55 -9.50 20.84
N SER A 7 21.77 -8.41 20.13
CA SER A 7 20.70 -7.55 19.62
C SER A 7 19.75 -8.39 18.76
N PRO A 8 18.42 -8.30 18.91
CA PRO A 8 17.52 -8.91 17.97
C PRO A 8 17.73 -8.22 16.63
N VAL A 9 18.32 -8.94 15.67
CA VAL A 9 18.36 -8.53 14.28
C VAL A 9 16.91 -8.28 13.86
N LYS A 10 16.57 -7.01 13.68
CA LYS A 10 15.24 -6.55 13.26
C LYS A 10 14.95 -7.27 11.95
N GLY A 11 14.08 -8.28 12.02
CA GLY A 11 13.80 -9.18 10.90
C GLY A 11 13.48 -8.36 9.67
N LEU A 12 14.22 -8.61 8.58
CA LEU A 12 13.87 -8.08 7.27
C LEU A 12 12.37 -8.35 7.05
N PRO A 13 11.56 -7.34 6.71
CA PRO A 13 10.19 -7.62 6.31
C PRO A 13 10.23 -8.63 5.15
N PRO A 14 9.32 -9.60 5.11
CA PRO A 14 9.27 -10.56 4.02
C PRO A 14 9.27 -9.79 2.70
N VAL A 15 10.09 -10.20 1.73
CA VAL A 15 10.24 -9.54 0.40
C VAL A 15 8.89 -9.23 -0.27
N ARG A 16 7.85 -10.01 0.03
CA ARG A 16 6.48 -9.79 -0.40
C ARG A 16 5.90 -8.45 0.07
N ASP A 17 6.15 -8.07 1.31
CA ASP A 17 5.67 -6.83 1.90
C ASP A 17 6.35 -5.61 1.26
N ALA A 18 7.62 -5.73 0.84
CA ALA A 18 8.33 -4.65 0.16
C ALA A 18 7.74 -4.32 -1.21
N HIS A 19 7.38 -5.35 -2.01
CA HIS A 19 6.72 -5.14 -3.30
C HIS A 19 5.32 -4.55 -3.12
N VAL A 20 4.59 -4.99 -2.10
CA VAL A 20 3.26 -4.45 -1.76
C VAL A 20 3.36 -2.99 -1.32
N ALA A 21 4.35 -2.63 -0.51
CA ALA A 21 4.56 -1.25 -0.06
C ALA A 21 4.98 -0.30 -1.20
N ASP A 22 5.80 -0.77 -2.14
CA ASP A 22 6.15 0.00 -3.35
C ASP A 22 4.92 0.23 -4.24
N LEU A 23 4.11 -0.81 -4.47
CA LEU A 23 2.85 -0.69 -5.18
C LEU A 23 1.91 0.28 -4.48
N GLU A 24 1.75 0.16 -3.15
CA GLU A 24 0.91 1.06 -2.36
C GLU A 24 1.38 2.52 -2.50
N SER A 25 2.69 2.78 -2.41
CA SER A 25 3.25 4.13 -2.59
C SER A 25 2.97 4.68 -3.98
N LYS A 26 3.24 3.91 -5.03
CA LYS A 26 2.95 4.31 -6.42
C LYS A 26 1.47 4.60 -6.63
N LEU A 27 0.58 3.78 -6.06
CA LEU A 27 -0.85 4.00 -6.14
C LEU A 27 -1.23 5.30 -5.40
N GLN A 28 -0.71 5.54 -4.20
CA GLN A 28 -0.94 6.79 -3.46
C GLN A 28 -0.49 8.02 -4.25
N GLU A 29 0.69 7.98 -4.88
CA GLU A 29 1.21 9.07 -5.70
C GLU A 29 0.36 9.31 -6.95
N ARG A 30 -0.15 8.25 -7.57
CA ARG A 30 -0.96 8.33 -8.79
C ARG A 30 -2.38 8.82 -8.51
N PHE A 31 -3.03 8.23 -7.51
CA PHE A 31 -4.38 8.60 -7.12
C PHE A 31 -4.44 9.92 -6.37
N GLY A 32 -3.35 10.33 -5.70
CA GLY A 32 -3.33 11.52 -4.84
C GLY A 32 -4.13 11.32 -3.55
N THR A 33 -4.48 10.07 -3.23
CA THR A 33 -5.33 9.73 -2.09
C THR A 33 -4.69 8.63 -1.25
N LYS A 34 -5.28 8.34 -0.09
CA LYS A 34 -4.77 7.31 0.79
C LYS A 34 -5.19 5.92 0.30
N VAL A 35 -4.22 5.17 -0.20
CA VAL A 35 -4.36 3.79 -0.65
C VAL A 35 -3.82 2.85 0.42
N GLN A 36 -4.54 1.76 0.67
CA GLN A 36 -4.09 0.65 1.49
C GLN A 36 -4.10 -0.62 0.64
N LEU A 37 -2.95 -1.28 0.52
CA LEU A 37 -2.84 -2.56 -0.16
C LEU A 37 -2.57 -3.64 0.88
N ARG A 38 -3.53 -4.54 1.05
CA ARG A 38 -3.43 -5.69 1.94
C ARG A 38 -3.36 -6.96 1.12
N TYR A 39 -2.23 -7.65 1.17
CA TYR A 39 -2.04 -8.91 0.45
C TYR A 39 -1.70 -10.05 1.42
N ARG A 40 -2.55 -11.08 1.48
CA ARG A 40 -2.34 -12.24 2.36
C ARG A 40 -2.73 -13.54 1.67
N ARG A 41 -1.74 -14.43 1.48
CA ARG A 41 -1.91 -15.80 0.96
C ARG A 41 -2.81 -15.88 -0.30
N GLY A 42 -2.52 -15.03 -1.30
CA GLY A 42 -3.25 -15.03 -2.58
C GLY A 42 -4.55 -14.23 -2.59
N LYS A 43 -4.97 -13.67 -1.45
CA LYS A 43 -6.09 -12.72 -1.38
C LYS A 43 -5.53 -11.32 -1.18
N GLY A 44 -5.86 -10.44 -2.11
CA GLY A 44 -5.52 -9.02 -2.07
C GLY A 44 -6.77 -8.17 -1.85
N ALA A 45 -6.68 -7.16 -1.00
CA ALA A 45 -7.66 -6.09 -0.89
C ALA A 45 -6.92 -4.77 -1.15
N LEU A 46 -7.48 -3.97 -2.06
CA LEU A 46 -7.04 -2.61 -2.33
C LEU A 46 -8.15 -1.68 -1.85
N GLU A 47 -7.87 -0.86 -0.83
CA GLU A 47 -8.79 0.13 -0.30
C GLU A 47 -8.27 1.51 -0.68
N ILE A 48 -9.05 2.27 -1.45
CA ILE A 48 -8.73 3.65 -1.83
C ILE A 48 -9.69 4.56 -1.08
N ARG A 49 -9.16 5.45 -0.24
CA ARG A 49 -9.95 6.43 0.52
C ARG A 49 -9.85 7.79 -0.14
N PHE A 50 -10.99 8.31 -0.59
CA PHE A 50 -11.18 9.67 -1.08
C PHE A 50 -11.78 10.55 0.02
N PHE A 51 -11.47 11.84 0.02
CA PHE A 51 -12.02 12.80 0.99
C PHE A 51 -13.01 13.77 0.36
N ASN A 52 -13.02 13.88 -0.98
CA ASN A 52 -13.91 14.74 -1.74
C ASN A 52 -14.25 14.11 -3.10
N ASP A 53 -15.06 14.82 -3.88
CA ASP A 53 -15.53 14.39 -5.19
C ASP A 53 -14.41 14.41 -6.24
N ASP A 54 -13.48 15.40 -6.18
CA ASP A 54 -12.31 15.50 -7.09
C ASP A 54 -11.41 14.25 -7.00
N ASP A 55 -11.16 13.78 -5.79
CA ASP A 55 -10.42 12.56 -5.49
C ASP A 55 -11.10 11.35 -6.14
N LEU A 56 -12.43 11.23 -5.98
CA LEU A 56 -13.21 10.15 -6.56
C LEU A 56 -13.17 10.19 -8.10
N GLU A 57 -13.41 11.35 -8.70
CA GLU A 57 -13.34 11.56 -10.14
C GLU A 57 -11.95 11.21 -10.69
N ARG A 58 -10.88 11.62 -10.00
CA ARG A 58 -9.51 11.28 -10.37
C ARG A 58 -9.27 9.77 -10.30
N ILE A 59 -9.75 9.10 -9.25
CA ILE A 59 -9.64 7.64 -9.12
C ILE A 59 -10.38 6.93 -10.25
N LEU A 60 -11.63 7.31 -10.53
CA LEU A 60 -12.43 6.75 -11.61
C LEU A 60 -11.75 6.95 -12.96
N LYS A 61 -11.23 8.16 -13.22
CA LYS A 61 -10.50 8.50 -14.44
C LYS A 61 -9.21 7.68 -14.60
N ILE A 62 -8.43 7.49 -13.53
CA ILE A 62 -7.22 6.65 -13.56
C ILE A 62 -7.58 5.17 -13.73
N ALA A 63 -8.71 4.73 -13.16
CA ALA A 63 -9.25 3.39 -13.35
C ALA A 63 -9.87 3.17 -14.75
N GLY A 64 -9.97 4.22 -15.57
CA GLY A 64 -10.58 4.16 -16.91
C GLY A 64 -12.11 4.04 -16.88
N ILE A 65 -12.75 4.35 -15.75
CA ILE A 65 -14.20 4.35 -15.61
C ILE A 65 -14.69 5.77 -15.88
N HIS A 66 -15.54 5.91 -16.89
CA HIS A 66 -16.25 7.14 -17.20
C HIS A 66 -17.71 6.95 -16.80
N VAL A 67 -18.22 7.84 -15.94
CA VAL A 67 -19.65 7.90 -15.62
C VAL A 67 -20.27 8.77 -16.73
N ASP A 68 -21.07 8.14 -17.58
CA ASP A 68 -21.91 8.84 -18.57
C ASP A 68 -23.18 9.38 -17.90
#